data_AF-A0A5S9M653-F1
#
_entry.id   AF-A0A5S9M653-F1
#
_cell.length_a   1.000
_cell.length_b   1.000
_cell.length_c   1.000
_cell.angle_alpha   90.00
_cell.angle_beta   90.00
_cell.angle_gamma   90.00
#
_symmetry.space_group_name_H-M   'P 1'
#
loop_
_entity.id
_entity.type
_entity.pdbx_description
1 polymer ?
#
loop_
_entity_poly.entity_id
_entity_poly.type
_entity_poly.pdbx_seq_one_letter_code
_entity_poly.pdbx_strand_id
1 'polypeptide(L)' 'METAKNLVLQGMGLSFLPHHCVRNELEQGTLKQISIDPSIDFNINIEFIYKKGKNPNPFSLINSNSFFMN' A
#
# COMPACT_ATOMS: atom_id res chain seq x y z
N MET A 1 4.56 -2.23 -4.92
CA MET A 1 3.21 -1.67 -4.78
C MET A 1 3.11 -0.27 -5.39
N GLU A 2 4.09 0.60 -5.12
CA GLU A 2 4.19 1.94 -5.73
C GLU A 2 4.08 1.95 -7.26
N THR A 3 4.76 1.01 -7.93
CA THR A 3 4.67 0.88 -9.40
C THR A 3 3.24 0.64 -9.88
N ALA A 4 2.49 -0.25 -9.23
CA ALA A 4 1.11 -0.55 -9.62
C ALA A 4 0.20 0.66 -9.42
N LYS A 5 0.35 1.38 -8.29
CA LYS A 5 -0.37 2.64 -8.04
C LYS A 5 -0.09 3.68 -9.13
N ASN A 6 1.18 3.88 -9.48
CA ASN A 6 1.59 4.85 -10.50
C ASN A 6 1.05 4.50 -11.89
N LEU A 7 1.01 3.22 -12.26
CA LEU A 7 0.43 2.78 -13.53
C LEU A 7 -1.06 3.12 -13.61
N VAL A 8 -1.83 2.84 -12.56
CA VAL A 8 -3.26 3.18 -12.52
C VAL A 8 -3.48 4.70 -12.58
N LEU A 9 -2.67 5.48 -11.86
CA LEU A 9 -2.72 6.95 -11.92
C LEU A 9 -2.41 7.51 -13.31
N GLN A 10 -1.55 6.84 -14.08
CA GLN A 10 -1.27 7.19 -15.48
C GLN A 10 -2.35 6.72 -16.45
N GLY A 11 -3.46 6.15 -15.97
CA GLY A 11 -4.55 5.63 -16.79
C GLY A 11 -4.26 4.26 -17.40
N MET A 12 -3.22 3.56 -16.93
CA MET A 12 -2.88 2.21 -17.41
C MET A 12 -3.70 1.16 -16.67
N GLY A 13 -4.95 1.01 -17.08
CA GLY A 13 -5.83 -0.09 -16.65
C GLY A 13 -6.31 0.00 -15.19
N LEU A 14 -6.49 -1.16 -14.57
CA LEU A 14 -7.04 -1.35 -13.22
C LEU A 14 -6.13 -2.31 -12.42
N SER A 15 -6.06 -2.13 -11.10
CA SER A 15 -5.28 -3.00 -10.21
C SER A 15 -5.99 -3.17 -8.87
N PHE A 16 -5.83 -4.33 -8.26
CA PHE A 16 -6.11 -4.51 -6.84
C PHE A 16 -5.02 -3.81 -6.03
N LEU A 17 -5.42 -2.86 -5.18
CA LEU A 17 -4.52 -2.10 -4.32
C LEU A 17 -5.10 -2.06 -2.91
N PRO A 18 -4.28 -2.20 -1.85
CA PRO A 18 -4.75 -2.01 -0.49
C PRO A 18 -5.31 -0.59 -0.31
N HIS A 19 -6.45 -0.50 0.39
CA HIS A 19 -7.16 0.77 0.58
C HIS A 19 -6.26 1.89 1.12
N HIS A 20 -5.39 1.58 2.09
CA HIS A 20 -4.50 2.57 2.70
C HIS A 20 -3.51 3.22 1.71
N CYS A 21 -3.16 2.54 0.61
CA CYS A 21 -2.20 3.08 -0.38
C CYS A 21 -2.81 4.12 -1.31
N VAL A 22 -4.13 4.11 -1.47
CA VAL A 22 -4.86 4.93 -2.44
C VAL A 22 -5.90 5.83 -1.79
N ARG A 23 -5.93 5.88 -0.45
CA ARG A 23 -6.92 6.63 0.33
C ARG A 23 -7.01 8.09 -0.11
N ASN A 24 -5.89 8.77 -0.23
CA ASN A 24 -5.86 10.19 -0.62
C ASN A 24 -6.41 10.39 -2.03
N GLU A 25 -6.05 9.53 -2.97
CA GLU A 25 -6.50 9.61 -4.35
C GLU A 25 -7.99 9.28 -4.51
N LEU A 26 -8.52 8.41 -3.66
CA LEU A 26 -9.96 8.13 -3.56
C LEU A 26 -10.71 9.32 -2.95
N GLU A 27 -10.20 9.90 -1.86
CA GLU A 27 -10.79 11.07 -1.17
C GLU A 27 -10.78 12.32 -2.07
N GLN A 28 -9.72 12.50 -2.89
CA GLN A 28 -9.61 13.57 -3.87
C GLN A 28 -10.40 13.31 -5.17
N GLY A 29 -10.89 12.09 -5.37
CA GLY A 29 -11.61 11.69 -6.59
C GLY A 29 -10.73 11.48 -7.83
N THR A 30 -9.40 11.49 -7.68
CA THR A 30 -8.43 11.19 -8.75
C THR A 30 -8.50 9.72 -9.16
N LEU A 31 -8.81 8.83 -8.22
CA LEU A 31 -9.11 7.42 -8.47
C LEU A 31 -10.53 7.10 -8.02
N LYS A 32 -11.15 6.08 -8.64
CA LYS A 32 -12.45 5.54 -8.23
C LYS A 32 -12.33 4.07 -7.91
N GLN A 33 -12.94 3.67 -6.79
CA GLN A 33 -13.09 2.26 -6.44
C GLN A 33 -14.22 1.63 -7.27
N ILE A 34 -13.99 0.42 -7.74
CA ILE A 34 -15.01 -0.43 -8.35
C ILE A 34 -15.52 -1.39 -7.29
N SER A 35 -16.84 -1.39 -7.06
CA SER A 35 -17.49 -2.35 -6.17
C SER A 35 -17.49 -3.73 -6.81
N ILE A 36 -17.05 -4.75 -6.06
CA ILE A 36 -17.07 -6.16 -6.47
C ILE A 36 -18.07 -6.88 -5.56
N ASP A 37 -19.01 -7.58 -6.17
CA ASP A 37 -20.05 -8.37 -5.49
C ASP A 37 -19.99 -9.83 -6.01
N PRO A 38 -19.77 -10.83 -5.13
CA PRO A 38 -19.56 -10.74 -3.69
C PRO A 38 -18.22 -10.10 -3.32
N SER A 39 -18.16 -9.51 -2.13
CA SER A 39 -16.93 -8.94 -1.57
C SER A 39 -15.83 -9.99 -1.49
N ILE A 40 -14.64 -9.67 -2.00
CA ILE A 40 -13.47 -10.52 -1.90
C ILE A 40 -12.76 -10.20 -0.58
N ASP A 41 -12.65 -11.18 0.32
CA ASP A 41 -11.84 -11.06 1.53
C ASP A 41 -10.36 -11.26 1.18
N PHE A 42 -9.60 -10.16 1.26
CA PHE A 42 -8.14 -10.21 1.14
C PHE A 42 -7.51 -10.30 2.53
N ASN A 43 -6.88 -11.45 2.84
CA ASN A 43 -6.10 -11.59 4.06
C ASN A 43 -4.70 -10.97 3.87
N ILE A 44 -4.42 -9.85 4.55
CA ILE A 44 -3.13 -9.15 4.46
C ILE A 44 -2.22 -9.66 5.59
N ASN A 45 -1.17 -10.39 5.22
CA ASN A 45 -0.12 -10.79 6.16
C ASN A 45 0.96 -9.70 6.22
N ILE A 46 1.20 -9.15 7.42
CA ILE A 46 2.27 -8.17 7.66
C ILE A 46 3.45 -8.89 8.31
N GLU A 47 4.61 -8.86 7.66
CA GLU A 47 5.83 -9.52 8.12
C GLU A 47 6.97 -8.51 8.30
N PHE A 48 7.79 -8.71 9.34
CA PHE A 48 8.98 -7.90 9.58
C PHE A 48 10.19 -8.54 8.89
N ILE A 49 10.59 -7.97 7.75
CA ILE A 49 11.60 -8.55 6.85
C ILE A 49 12.82 -7.63 6.75
N TYR A 50 14.03 -8.21 6.81
CA TYR A 50 15.29 -7.49 6.64
C TYR A 50 16.21 -8.21 5.63
N LYS A 51 17.19 -7.49 5.09
CA LYS A 51 18.13 -8.04 4.11
C LYS A 51 19.12 -9.00 4.78
N LYS A 52 19.17 -10.24 4.30
CA LYS A 52 20.16 -11.25 4.73
C LYS A 52 21.59 -10.69 4.64
N GLY A 53 22.38 -10.89 5.69
CA GLY A 53 23.76 -10.39 5.77
C GLY A 53 23.90 -8.90 6.13
N LYS A 54 22.81 -8.21 6.46
CA LYS A 54 22.83 -6.88 7.07
C LYS A 54 22.37 -7.00 8.53
N ASN A 55 22.99 -6.22 9.41
CA ASN A 55 22.54 -6.11 10.79
C ASN A 55 21.18 -5.40 10.80
N PRO A 56 20.09 -6.05 11.26
CA PRO A 56 18.81 -5.41 11.45
C PRO A 56 18.91 -4.54 12.71
N ASN A 57 19.64 -3.43 12.66
CA ASN A 57 19.66 -2.49 13.78
C ASN A 57 18.29 -1.80 13.85
N PRO A 58 17.44 -2.11 14.84
CA PRO A 58 16.07 -1.58 14.89
C PRO A 58 16.06 -0.05 15.01
N PHE A 59 17.10 0.54 15.61
CA PHE A 59 17.23 1.99 15.75
C PHE A 59 17.65 2.70 14.45
N SER A 60 18.03 1.97 13.40
CA SER A 60 18.31 2.57 12.09
C SER A 60 17.05 2.80 11.23
N LEU A 61 15.93 2.16 11.58
CA LEU A 61 14.64 2.21 10.86
C LEU A 61 13.53 2.96 11.63
N ILE A 62 13.61 3.05 12.96
CA ILE A 62 12.65 3.79 13.82
C ILE A 62 12.94 5.31 13.79
N ASN A 63 13.10 5.90 12.61
CA ASN A 63 12.99 7.35 12.40
C ASN A 63 11.86 7.71 11.43
N SER A 64 11.07 6.73 10.98
CA SER A 64 9.82 6.95 10.26
C SER A 64 8.67 6.87 11.25
N ASN A 65 8.46 7.95 12.02
CA ASN A 65 7.30 8.21 12.90
C ASN A 65 5.95 8.30 12.13
N SER A 66 5.81 7.57 11.03
CA SER A 66 4.71 7.68 10.07
C SER A 66 4.04 6.34 9.76
N PHE A 67 4.54 5.21 10.28
CA PHE A 67 4.03 3.88 9.89
C PHE A 67 2.86 3.39 10.77
N PHE A 68 2.57 4.01 11.92
CA PHE A 68 1.50 3.59 12.84
C PHE A 68 0.43 4.65 13.12
N MET A 69 0.47 5.82 12.48
CA MET A 69 -0.59 6.83 12.63
C MET A 69 -1.01 7.39 11.28
N ASN A 70 -2.05 6.79 10.69
CA ASN A 70 -3.20 7.42 10.02
C ASN A 70 -4.14 6.40 9.36
#